data_AF-A0A8T4YGC3-F1
#
_entry.id   AF-A0A8T4YGC3-F1
#
_cell.length_a   1.000
_cell.length_b   1.000
_cell.length_c   1.000
_cell.angle_alpha   90.00
_cell.angle_beta   90.00
_cell.angle_gamma   90.00
#
_symmetry.space_group_name_H-M   'P 1'
#
loop_
_entity.id
_entity.type
_entity.pdbx_description
1 polymer ?
#
loop_
_entity_poly.entity_id
_entity_poly.type
_entity_poly.pdbx_seq_one_letter_code
_entity_poly.pdbx_strand_id
1 'polypeptide(L)'
;MDDVLMRFTDMVLSLPDLALMIVLIAYGGRSIWNIILVIAIVSWTNTARMVRSQVLSLKERSFVEAAKAIGSGNTHIILRHILPNVMSIILPLTIMSVVWGILTEAGLAFLGLGDLTIKSWGTIL
;
A
#
# COMPACT_ATOMS: atom_id res chain seq x y z
N MET A 1 5.47 -13.18 14.09
CA MET A 1 4.27 -12.57 13.47
C MET A 1 4.65 -11.59 12.37
N ASP A 2 5.54 -10.62 12.63
CA ASP A 2 6.05 -9.69 11.60
C ASP A 2 6.65 -10.42 10.38
N ASP A 3 7.51 -11.43 10.59
CA ASP A 3 8.10 -12.19 9.48
C ASP A 3 7.08 -12.96 8.63
N VAL A 4 5.96 -13.40 9.22
CA VAL A 4 4.91 -14.12 8.49
C VAL A 4 4.13 -13.14 7.60
N LEU A 5 3.80 -11.97 8.13
CA LEU A 5 3.15 -10.89 7.36
C LEU A 5 4.05 -10.41 6.23
N MET A 6 5.36 -10.30 6.48
CA MET A 6 6.32 -9.89 5.47
C MET A 6 6.54 -10.96 4.41
N ARG A 7 6.57 -12.24 4.79
CA ARG A 7 6.57 -13.33 3.80
C ARG A 7 5.35 -13.29 2.88
N PHE A 8 4.16 -13.05 3.43
CA PHE A 8 2.96 -12.89 2.61
C PHE A 8 3.09 -11.70 1.65
N THR A 9 3.54 -10.56 2.16
CA THR A 9 3.83 -9.35 1.35
C THR A 9 4.81 -9.66 0.22
N ASP A 10 5.90 -10.35 0.52
CA ASP A 10 6.93 -10.73 -0.46
C ASP A 10 6.41 -11.71 -1.51
N MET A 11 5.48 -12.61 -1.14
CA MET A 11 4.80 -13.50 -2.10
C MET A 11 3.94 -12.70 -3.09
N VAL A 12 3.17 -11.71 -2.61
CA VAL A 12 2.36 -10.85 -3.50
C VAL A 12 3.25 -10.05 -4.43
N LEU A 13 4.32 -9.43 -3.89
CA LEU A 13 5.29 -8.64 -4.65
C LEU A 13 6.11 -9.45 -5.67
N SER A 14 6.18 -10.78 -5.51
CA SER A 14 6.85 -11.65 -6.48
C SER A 14 6.07 -11.81 -7.79
N LEU A 15 4.77 -11.50 -7.78
CA LEU A 15 3.91 -11.54 -8.95
C LEU A 15 3.83 -10.15 -9.60
N PRO A 16 3.68 -10.04 -10.93
CA PRO A 16 3.40 -8.77 -11.57
C PRO A 16 2.02 -8.23 -11.13
N ASP A 17 2.00 -7.04 -10.51
CA ASP A 17 0.78 -6.41 -9.97
C ASP A 17 -0.38 -6.41 -10.96
N LEU A 18 -0.12 -5.96 -12.19
CA LEU A 18 -1.15 -5.89 -13.24
C LEU A 18 -1.71 -7.27 -13.60
N ALA A 19 -0.87 -8.30 -13.69
CA ALA A 19 -1.31 -9.65 -13.99
C ALA A 19 -2.20 -10.21 -12.88
N LEU A 20 -1.81 -9.99 -11.62
CA LEU A 20 -2.61 -10.38 -10.47
C LEU A 20 -3.97 -9.66 -10.46
N MET A 21 -3.99 -8.35 -10.73
CA MET A 21 -5.23 -7.57 -10.78
C MET A 21 -6.16 -8.03 -11.92
N ILE A 22 -5.62 -8.32 -13.11
CA ILE A 22 -6.41 -8.85 -14.24
C ILE A 22 -7.11 -10.14 -13.84
N VAL A 23 -6.38 -11.09 -13.24
CA VAL A 23 -6.94 -12.36 -12.80
C VAL A 23 -8.03 -12.14 -11.76
N LEU A 24 -7.77 -11.34 -10.72
CA LEU A 24 -8.73 -11.09 -9.65
C LEU A 24 -10.02 -10.41 -10.16
N ILE A 25 -9.91 -9.45 -11.07
CA ILE A 25 -11.07 -8.75 -11.65
C ILE A 25 -11.84 -9.67 -12.60
N ALA A 26 -11.14 -10.47 -13.42
CA ALA A 26 -11.78 -11.40 -14.34
C ALA A 26 -12.70 -12.40 -13.61
N TYR A 27 -12.32 -12.84 -12.41
CA TYR A 27 -13.16 -13.72 -11.57
C TYR A 27 -14.14 -12.96 -10.68
N GLY A 28 -13.77 -11.78 -10.16
CA GLY A 28 -14.58 -10.99 -9.21
C GLY A 28 -15.68 -10.14 -9.86
N GLY A 29 -15.65 -9.97 -11.18
CA GLY A 29 -16.65 -9.21 -11.94
C GLY A 29 -16.27 -7.75 -12.19
N ARG A 30 -16.92 -7.17 -13.20
CA ARG A 30 -16.63 -5.82 -13.73
C ARG A 30 -17.42 -4.73 -12.99
N SER A 31 -17.03 -4.45 -11.76
CA SER A 31 -17.59 -3.35 -10.94
C SER A 31 -16.48 -2.43 -10.45
N ILE A 32 -16.74 -1.12 -10.43
CA ILE A 32 -15.78 -0.14 -9.88
C ILE A 32 -15.36 -0.47 -8.45
N TRP A 33 -16.28 -0.99 -7.64
CA TRP A 33 -15.99 -1.39 -6.25
C TRP A 33 -15.04 -2.59 -6.19
N ASN A 34 -15.22 -3.57 -7.09
CA ASN A 34 -14.31 -4.70 -7.20
C ASN A 34 -12.91 -4.23 -7.62
N ILE A 35 -12.82 -3.32 -8.60
CA ILE A 35 -11.55 -2.75 -9.06
C ILE A 35 -10.85 -2.01 -7.92
N ILE A 36 -11.56 -1.15 -7.19
CA ILE A 36 -11.02 -0.42 -6.03
C ILE A 36 -10.48 -1.40 -4.97
N LEU A 37 -11.25 -2.44 -4.63
CA LEU A 37 -10.83 -3.45 -3.65
C LEU A 37 -9.58 -4.20 -4.10
N VAL A 38 -9.54 -4.62 -5.37
CA VAL A 38 -8.39 -5.33 -5.94
C VAL A 38 -7.14 -4.44 -5.95
N ILE A 39 -7.27 -3.18 -6.39
CA ILE A 39 -6.16 -2.22 -6.35
C ILE A 39 -5.68 -2.01 -4.91
N ALA A 40 -6.59 -1.82 -3.95
CA ALA A 40 -6.22 -1.63 -2.55
C ALA A 40 -5.50 -2.85 -1.95
N ILE A 41 -5.97 -4.07 -2.23
CA ILE A 41 -5.41 -5.33 -1.71
C ILE A 41 -4.08 -5.71 -2.37
N VAL A 42 -3.79 -5.23 -3.59
CA VAL A 42 -2.49 -5.49 -4.22
C VAL A 42 -1.48 -4.39 -3.85
N SER A 43 -1.88 -3.12 -3.93
CA SER A 43 -0.97 -1.97 -3.78
C SER A 43 -0.48 -1.71 -2.35
N TRP A 44 -1.20 -2.15 -1.31
CA TRP A 44 -0.80 -1.89 0.09
C TRP A 44 0.55 -2.52 0.45
N THR A 45 0.94 -3.59 -0.23
CA THR A 45 2.16 -4.36 0.04
C THR A 45 3.43 -3.54 -0.12
N ASN A 46 3.50 -2.70 -1.15
CA ASN A 46 4.64 -1.83 -1.41
C ASN A 46 4.77 -0.76 -0.31
N THR A 47 3.65 -0.11 0.02
CA THR A 47 3.58 0.89 1.10
C THR A 47 3.95 0.29 2.45
N ALA A 48 3.44 -0.91 2.78
CA ALA A 48 3.76 -1.62 4.02
C ALA A 48 5.26 -1.93 4.13
N ARG A 49 5.87 -2.43 3.06
CA ARG A 49 7.32 -2.70 3.01
C ARG A 49 8.15 -1.43 3.21
N MET A 50 7.77 -0.32 2.56
CA MET A 50 8.49 0.95 2.68
C MET A 50 8.37 1.52 4.10
N VAL A 51 7.17 1.51 4.67
CA VAL A 51 6.92 1.96 6.05
C VAL A 51 7.69 1.10 7.04
N ARG A 52 7.70 -0.23 6.89
CA ARG A 52 8.47 -1.13 7.76
C ARG A 52 9.96 -0.81 7.72
N SER A 53 10.53 -0.60 6.54
CA SER A 53 11.93 -0.20 6.37
C SER A 53 12.25 1.08 7.16
N GLN A 54 11.40 2.10 7.06
CA GLN A 54 11.58 3.34 7.81
C GLN A 54 11.41 3.15 9.32
N VAL A 55 10.44 2.35 9.76
CA VAL A 55 10.22 2.04 11.18
C VAL A 55 11.43 1.32 11.77
N LEU A 56 11.99 0.34 11.05
CA LEU A 56 13.21 -0.36 11.49
C LEU A 56 14.39 0.60 11.63
N SER A 57 14.59 1.49 10.65
CA SER A 57 15.65 2.51 10.73
C SER A 57 15.45 3.50 11.88
N LEU A 58 14.21 3.94 12.14
CA LEU A 58 13.91 4.89 13.22
C LEU A 58 14.05 4.26 14.60
N LYS A 59 13.79 2.96 14.73
CA LYS A 59 13.89 2.23 16.00
C LYS A 59 15.32 2.17 16.55
N GLU A 60 16.32 2.27 15.67
CA GLU A 60 17.76 2.25 15.98
C GLU A 60 18.34 3.66 16.21
N ARG A 61 17.52 4.72 16.16
CA ARG A 61 17.97 6.10 16.40
C ARG A 61 18.16 6.37 17.91
N SER A 62 19.14 7.20 18.23
CA SER A 62 19.49 7.59 19.60
C SER A 62 18.32 8.18 20.41
N PHE A 63 17.40 8.92 19.78
CA PHE A 63 16.23 9.47 20.47
C PHE A 63 15.25 8.38 20.95
N VAL A 64 15.15 7.25 20.23
CA VAL A 64 14.32 6.10 20.64
C VAL A 64 15.00 5.36 21.78
N GLU A 65 16.32 5.18 21.72
CA GLU A 65 17.10 4.56 22.79
C GLU A 65 17.03 5.38 24.08
N ALA A 66 17.18 6.70 24.00
CA ALA A 66 17.05 7.61 25.13
C ALA A 66 15.64 7.54 25.74
N ALA A 67 14.58 7.53 24.91
CA ALA A 67 13.21 7.41 25.40
C ALA A 67 12.98 6.08 26.16
N LYS A 68 13.56 4.97 25.68
CA LYS A 68 13.53 3.68 26.37
C LYS A 68 14.32 3.71 27.68
N ALA A 69 15.49 4.34 27.70
CA ALA A 69 16.34 4.43 28.89
C ALA A 69 15.66 5.19 30.05
N ILE A 70 14.78 6.15 29.72
CA ILE A 70 13.97 6.90 30.69
C ILE A 70 12.69 6.13 31.11
N GLY A 71 12.47 4.92 30.57
CA GLY A 71 11.34 4.06 30.91
C GLY A 71 10.07 4.30 30.10
N SER A 72 10.15 4.96 28.95
CA SER A 72 8.97 5.19 28.09
C SER A 72 8.44 3.86 27.52
N GLY A 73 7.12 3.67 27.62
CA GLY A 73 6.45 2.50 27.05
C GLY A 73 6.45 2.48 25.51
N ASN A 74 6.32 1.29 24.92
CA ASN A 74 6.32 1.10 23.46
C ASN A 74 5.25 1.97 22.75
N THR A 75 4.04 2.05 23.29
CA THR A 75 2.95 2.87 22.70
C THR A 75 3.30 4.35 22.67
N HIS A 76 3.94 4.86 23.72
CA HIS A 76 4.41 6.25 23.77
C HIS A 76 5.46 6.51 22.69
N ILE A 77 6.44 5.61 22.56
CA ILE A 77 7.49 5.71 21.54
C ILE A 77 6.89 5.67 20.13
N ILE A 78 5.95 4.76 19.89
CA ILE A 78 5.30 4.63 18.58
C ILE A 78 4.54 5.91 18.22
N LEU A 79 3.66 6.40 19.09
CA LEU A 79 2.79 7.54 18.78
C LEU A 79 3.53 8.88 18.79
N ARG A 80 4.53 9.07 19.66
CA ARG A 80 5.21 10.35 19.84
C ARG A 80 6.47 10.49 19.00
N HIS A 81 7.16 9.38 18.71
CA HIS A 81 8.45 9.41 18.02
C HIS A 81 8.38 8.73 16.65
N ILE A 82 7.89 7.49 16.55
CA ILE A 82 7.93 6.76 15.27
C ILE A 82 6.91 7.28 14.29
N LEU A 83 5.62 7.31 14.66
CA LEU A 83 4.52 7.68 13.77
C LEU A 83 4.72 9.07 13.15
N PRO A 84 5.01 10.15 13.91
CA PRO A 84 5.22 11.48 13.31
C PRO A 84 6.42 11.52 12.35
N ASN A 85 7.49 10.77 12.62
CA ASN A 85 8.64 10.71 11.72
C ASN A 85 8.33 9.95 10.42
N VAL A 86 7.58 8.84 10.51
CA VAL A 86 7.19 8.05 9.33
C VAL A 86 6.10 8.77 8.50
N MET A 87 5.33 9.69 9.08
CA MET A 87 4.37 10.50 8.30
C MET A 87 5.04 11.26 7.14
N SER A 88 6.30 11.64 7.30
CA SER A 88 7.08 12.30 6.24
C SER A 88 7.23 11.44 4.97
N ILE A 89 7.19 10.11 5.10
CA ILE A 89 7.19 9.19 3.96
C ILE A 89 5.77 8.73 3.58
N ILE A 90 4.85 8.59 4.54
CA ILE A 90 3.49 8.09 4.27
C ILE A 90 2.72 9.07 3.38
N LEU A 91 2.80 10.37 3.66
CA LEU A 91 2.06 11.39 2.90
C LEU A 91 2.39 11.37 1.40
N PRO A 92 3.67 11.47 0.97
CA PRO A 92 4.00 11.40 -0.45
C PRO A 92 3.67 10.04 -1.08
N LEU A 93 3.84 8.93 -0.34
CA LEU A 93 3.48 7.60 -0.85
C LEU A 93 1.98 7.44 -1.07
N THR A 94 1.16 8.03 -0.21
CA THR A 94 -0.29 7.99 -0.35
C THR A 94 -0.72 8.74 -1.61
N ILE A 95 -0.15 9.91 -1.86
CA ILE A 95 -0.42 10.70 -3.08
C ILE A 95 -0.02 9.89 -4.33
N MET A 96 1.18 9.32 -4.32
CA MET A 96 1.65 8.44 -5.40
C MET A 96 0.71 7.25 -5.61
N SER A 97 0.25 6.62 -4.53
CA SER A 97 -0.67 5.47 -4.60
C SER A 97 -2.00 5.83 -5.27
N VAL A 98 -2.52 7.04 -5.03
CA VAL A 98 -3.73 7.54 -5.70
C VAL A 98 -3.48 7.71 -7.20
N VAL A 99 -2.37 8.33 -7.59
CA VAL A 99 -2.00 8.51 -9.01
C VAL A 99 -1.87 7.15 -9.71
N TRP A 100 -1.15 6.21 -9.10
CA TRP A 100 -1.01 4.86 -9.62
C TRP A 100 -2.34 4.12 -9.70
N GLY A 101 -3.21 4.29 -8.70
CA GLY A 101 -4.55 3.70 -8.71
C GLY A 101 -5.40 4.19 -9.88
N ILE A 102 -5.38 5.49 -10.19
CA ILE A 102 -6.09 6.07 -11.33
C ILE A 102 -5.56 5.50 -12.65
N LEU A 103 -4.23 5.46 -12.82
CA LEU A 103 -3.61 4.91 -14.03
C LEU A 103 -3.92 3.43 -14.21
N THR A 104 -3.93 2.69 -13.09
CA THR A 104 -4.22 1.26 -13.09
C THR A 104 -5.68 0.99 -13.45
N GLU A 105 -6.62 1.74 -12.88
CA GLU A 105 -8.04 1.66 -13.25
C GLU A 105 -8.24 1.98 -14.73
N ALA A 106 -7.63 3.05 -15.24
CA ALA A 106 -7.70 3.41 -16.64
C ALA A 106 -7.12 2.32 -17.55
N GLY A 107 -5.98 1.73 -17.17
CA GLY A 107 -5.37 0.61 -17.91
C GLY A 107 -6.26 -0.64 -17.92
N LEU A 108 -6.88 -0.98 -16.78
CA LEU A 108 -7.82 -2.09 -16.68
C LEU A 108 -9.09 -1.83 -17.50
N ALA A 109 -9.61 -0.60 -17.48
CA ALA A 109 -10.75 -0.20 -18.28
C ALA A 109 -10.47 -0.28 -19.78
N PHE A 110 -9.29 0.17 -20.22
CA PHE A 110 -8.82 0.04 -21.59
C PHE A 110 -8.72 -1.43 -22.03
N LEU A 111 -8.30 -2.33 -21.13
CA LEU A 111 -8.29 -3.78 -21.36
C LEU A 111 -9.68 -4.44 -21.33
N GLY A 112 -10.75 -3.66 -21.19
CA GLY A 112 -12.12 -4.19 -21.15
C GLY A 112 -12.48 -4.86 -19.82
N LEU A 113 -11.78 -4.54 -18.73
CA LEU A 113 -12.08 -5.02 -17.37
C LEU A 113 -12.77 -3.97 -16.49
N GLY A 114 -12.91 -2.75 -17.02
CA GLY A 114 -13.64 -1.65 -16.37
C GLY A 114 -15.15 -1.89 -16.28
N ASP A 115 -15.79 -1.16 -15.38
CA ASP A 115 -17.25 -1.07 -15.28
C ASP A 115 -17.80 -0.31 -16.50
N LEU A 116 -18.73 -0.93 -17.24
CA LEU A 116 -19.29 -0.34 -18.47
C LEU A 116 -20.38 0.71 -18.19
N THR A 117 -20.88 0.78 -16.96
CA THR A 117 -21.96 1.71 -16.57
C THR A 117 -21.42 3.07 -16.13
N ILE A 118 -20.14 3.12 -15.76
CA ILE A 118 -19.47 4.32 -15.27
C ILE A 118 -18.44 4.74 -16.32
N LYS A 119 -18.51 6.01 -16.74
CA LYS A 119 -17.49 6.56 -17.63
C LYS A 119 -16.14 6.59 -16.90
N SER A 120 -15.17 5.83 -17.39
CA SER A 120 -13.79 5.92 -16.93
C SER A 120 -12.89 6.55 -17.98
N TRP A 121 -11.76 7.09 -17.55
CA TRP A 121 -10.77 7.69 -18.46
C TRP A 121 -10.25 6.67 -19.47
N GLY A 122 -10.11 5.40 -19.06
CA GLY A 122 -9.70 4.31 -19.94
C GLY A 122 -10.76 3.83 -20.95
N THR A 123 -12.04 4.18 -20.75
CA THR A 123 -13.10 3.92 -21.76
C THR A 123 -13.25 5.06 -22.78
N ILE A 124 -12.69 6.23 -22.49
CA ILE A 124 -12.73 7.42 -23.36
C ILE A 124 -11.52 7.44 -24.31
N LEU A 125 -10.38 6.93 -23.84
CA LEU A 125 -9.17 6.67 -24.63
C LEU A 125 -9.32 5.43 -25.51
#